data_AF-A0A6M4GVV5-F1
#
_entry.id   AF-A0A6M4GVV5-F1
#
_cell.length_a   1.000
_cell.length_b   1.000
_cell.length_c   1.000
_cell.angle_alpha   90.00
_cell.angle_beta   90.00
_cell.angle_gamma   90.00
#
_symmetry.space_group_name_H-M   'P 1'
#
loop_
_entity.id
_entity.type
_entity.pdbx_description
1 polymer ?
#
loop_
_entity_poly.entity_id
_entity_poly.type
_entity_poly.pdbx_seq_one_letter_code
_entity_poly.pdbx_strand_id
1 'polypeptide(L)'
;MNNVRTYWQDLLEVRQKLNLTQRQFAAYFGFPVATLRHWERGNRRPTGTALALLFVIREHPHAVMKAVKKARLNWPGCLPPIEPLRSYRAPPGTGARRERGLAAKSIRDRRERSHMPPKWPSALD
;
A
#
# COMPACT_ATOMS: atom_id res chain seq x y z
N MET A 1 -24.70 25.90 8.14
CA MET A 1 -25.06 24.56 7.60
C MET A 1 -23.81 23.99 6.93
N ASN A 2 -23.01 23.23 7.69
CA ASN A 2 -21.75 22.69 7.18
C ASN A 2 -22.08 21.50 6.29
N ASN A 3 -22.00 21.72 4.98
CA ASN A 3 -22.18 20.70 3.97
C ASN A 3 -21.04 19.69 4.14
N VAL A 4 -21.27 18.63 4.93
CA VAL A 4 -20.29 17.58 5.20
C VAL A 4 -20.14 16.76 3.91
N ARG A 5 -19.44 17.34 2.92
CA ARG A 5 -19.01 16.60 1.72
C ARG A 5 -18.32 15.35 2.23
N THR A 6 -18.96 14.23 1.98
CA THR A 6 -18.60 12.97 2.58
C THR A 6 -17.24 12.54 2.05
N TYR A 7 -16.24 12.39 2.94
CA TYR A 7 -14.81 12.22 2.62
C TYR A 7 -14.44 11.14 1.58
N TRP A 8 -15.34 10.21 1.26
CA TRP A 8 -15.11 9.21 0.21
C TRP A 8 -15.48 9.69 -1.20
N GLN A 9 -16.36 10.69 -1.35
CA GLN A 9 -16.64 11.34 -2.64
C GLN A 9 -15.37 12.03 -3.17
N ASP A 10 -14.59 12.63 -2.27
CA ASP A 10 -13.30 13.25 -2.58
C ASP A 10 -12.27 12.25 -3.13
N LEU A 11 -12.39 10.96 -2.83
CA LEU A 11 -11.39 9.97 -3.26
C LEU A 11 -11.35 9.85 -4.79
N LEU A 12 -12.53 9.80 -5.42
CA LEU A 12 -12.66 9.77 -6.87
C LEU A 12 -12.07 11.04 -7.48
N GLU A 13 -12.37 12.21 -6.89
CA GLU A 13 -11.85 13.50 -7.34
C GLU A 13 -10.32 13.58 -7.21
N VAL A 14 -9.77 13.14 -6.08
CA VAL A 14 -8.31 13.09 -5.85
C VAL A 14 -7.64 12.21 -6.90
N ARG A 15 -8.16 11.01 -7.16
CA ARG A 15 -7.61 10.13 -8.20
C ARG A 15 -7.69 10.75 -9.59
N GLN A 16 -8.83 11.36 -9.93
CA GLN A 16 -9.05 12.01 -11.22
C GLN A 16 -8.12 13.21 -11.44
N LYS A 17 -7.91 14.05 -10.41
CA LYS A 17 -6.94 15.16 -10.46
C LYS A 17 -5.51 14.70 -10.75
N LEU A 18 -5.16 13.48 -10.33
CA LEU A 18 -3.87 12.87 -10.62
C LEU A 18 -3.79 12.17 -11.99
N ASN A 19 -4.88 12.14 -12.76
CA ASN A 19 -4.99 11.42 -14.04
C ASN A 19 -4.59 9.94 -13.95
N LEU A 20 -4.90 9.28 -12.83
CA LEU A 20 -4.58 7.87 -12.61
C LEU A 20 -5.82 6.99 -12.77
N THR A 21 -5.65 5.84 -13.42
CA THR A 21 -6.64 4.76 -13.35
C THR A 21 -6.73 4.19 -11.93
N GLN A 22 -7.81 3.48 -11.59
CA GLN A 22 -7.93 2.79 -10.29
C GLN A 22 -6.74 1.88 -10.02
N ARG A 23 -6.26 1.12 -11.02
CA ARG A 23 -5.12 0.23 -10.88
C ARG A 23 -3.83 1.00 -10.60
N GLN A 24 -3.58 2.07 -11.35
CA GLN A 24 -2.42 2.91 -11.14
C GLN A 24 -2.45 3.57 -9.77
N PHE A 25 -3.58 4.16 -9.35
CA PHE A 25 -3.71 4.78 -8.03
C PHE A 25 -3.48 3.78 -6.90
N ALA A 26 -4.13 2.61 -7.00
CA ALA A 26 -3.98 1.52 -6.05
C ALA A 26 -2.52 1.04 -5.95
N ALA A 27 -1.86 0.80 -7.09
CA ALA A 27 -0.46 0.41 -7.12
C ALA A 27 0.45 1.53 -6.62
N TYR A 28 0.14 2.79 -6.92
CA TYR A 28 0.96 3.94 -6.54
C TYR A 28 1.04 4.07 -5.03
N PHE A 29 -0.11 4.03 -4.34
CA PHE A 29 -0.24 4.28 -2.91
C PHE A 29 -0.37 3.03 -2.04
N GLY A 30 -0.32 1.84 -2.64
CA GLY A 30 -0.32 0.56 -1.90
C GLY A 30 -1.70 0.09 -1.44
N PHE A 31 -2.76 0.45 -2.16
CA PHE A 31 -4.11 -0.05 -1.89
C PHE A 31 -4.44 -1.30 -2.71
N PRO A 32 -5.25 -2.24 -2.20
CA PRO A 32 -5.84 -3.26 -3.06
C PRO A 32 -6.85 -2.63 -4.02
N VAL A 33 -6.75 -2.93 -5.32
CA VAL A 33 -7.66 -2.39 -6.36
C VAL A 33 -9.13 -2.69 -6.04
N ALA A 34 -9.42 -3.88 -5.50
CA ALA A 34 -10.78 -4.27 -5.10
C ALA A 34 -11.31 -3.38 -3.96
N THR A 35 -10.46 -3.06 -2.99
CA THR A 35 -10.78 -2.16 -1.87
C THR A 35 -11.05 -0.75 -2.36
N LEU A 36 -10.19 -0.22 -3.25
CA LEU A 36 -10.38 1.08 -3.89
C LEU A 36 -11.72 1.17 -4.62
N ARG A 37 -12.11 0.12 -5.35
CA ARG A 37 -13.42 0.05 -6.02
C ARG A 37 -14.59 0.11 -5.06
N HIS A 38 -14.51 -0.57 -3.92
CA HIS A 38 -15.56 -0.50 -2.90
C HIS A 38 -15.67 0.91 -2.27
N TRP A 39 -14.54 1.60 -2.11
CA TRP A 39 -14.51 2.98 -1.61
C TRP A 39 -15.08 3.97 -2.64
N GLU A 40 -14.64 3.92 -3.90
CA GLU A 40 -15.12 4.82 -4.95
C GLU A 40 -16.62 4.63 -5.26
N ARG A 41 -17.18 3.42 -5.04
CA ARG A 41 -18.61 3.15 -5.18
C ARG A 41 -19.44 3.53 -3.94
N GLY A 42 -18.80 3.85 -2.82
CA GLY A 42 -19.47 4.16 -1.56
C GLY A 42 -19.94 2.94 -0.74
N ASN A 43 -19.72 1.71 -1.21
CA ASN A 43 -20.13 0.49 -0.50
C ASN A 43 -19.30 0.23 0.77
N ARG A 44 -18.11 0.82 0.86
CA ARG A 44 -17.25 0.80 2.06
C ARG A 44 -16.61 2.18 2.24
N ARG A 45 -16.20 2.48 3.46
CA ARG A 45 -15.44 3.70 3.78
C ARG A 45 -13.99 3.34 4.15
N PRO A 46 -13.00 4.14 3.73
CA PRO A 46 -11.64 4.00 4.26
C PRO A 46 -11.62 4.37 5.74
N THR A 47 -10.79 3.68 6.52
CA THR A 47 -10.62 3.91 7.96
C THR A 47 -9.14 3.85 8.34
N GLY A 48 -8.82 4.34 9.54
CA GLY A 48 -7.47 4.27 10.11
C GLY A 48 -6.40 4.88 9.20
N THR A 49 -5.29 4.17 9.03
CA THR A 49 -4.12 4.63 8.27
C THR A 49 -4.45 4.94 6.81
N ALA A 50 -5.37 4.20 6.19
CA ALA A 50 -5.77 4.46 4.81
C ALA A 50 -6.49 5.82 4.68
N LEU A 51 -7.38 6.12 5.63
CA LEU A 51 -8.07 7.41 5.66
C LEU A 51 -7.06 8.56 5.89
N ALA A 52 -6.14 8.41 6.85
CA ALA A 52 -5.10 9.40 7.09
C ALA A 52 -4.23 9.65 5.85
N LEU A 53 -3.78 8.59 5.17
CA LEU A 53 -2.98 8.71 3.95
C LEU A 53 -3.77 9.41 2.83
N LEU A 54 -5.05 9.09 2.66
CA LEU A 54 -5.91 9.74 1.64
C LEU A 54 -6.07 11.25 1.90
N PHE A 55 -6.17 11.66 3.16
CA PHE A 55 -6.14 13.09 3.51
C PHE A 55 -4.83 13.74 3.08
N VAL A 56 -3.69 13.14 3.42
CA VAL A 56 -2.38 13.69 3.04
C VAL A 56 -2.20 13.73 1.52
N ILE A 57 -2.67 12.72 0.79
CA ILE A 57 -2.64 12.72 -0.69
C ILE A 57 -3.52 13.85 -1.24
N ARG A 58 -4.68 14.12 -0.64
CA ARG A 58 -5.58 15.19 -1.07
C ARG A 58 -4.93 16.56 -0.91
N GLU A 59 -4.34 16.84 0.25
CA GLU A 59 -3.73 18.14 0.54
C GLU A 59 -2.38 18.34 -0.16
N HIS A 60 -1.58 17.28 -0.27
CA HIS A 60 -0.19 17.36 -0.74
C HIS A 60 0.18 16.27 -1.77
N PRO A 61 -0.55 16.16 -2.90
CA PRO A 61 -0.39 15.06 -3.85
C PRO A 61 1.04 14.93 -4.39
N HIS A 62 1.64 16.05 -4.83
CA HIS A 62 2.98 16.04 -5.41
C HIS A 62 4.07 15.64 -4.42
N ALA A 63 3.93 16.05 -3.15
CA ALA A 63 4.89 15.71 -2.10
C ALA A 63 4.85 14.21 -1.78
N VAL A 64 3.64 13.64 -1.63
CA VAL A 64 3.47 12.20 -1.40
C VAL A 64 3.99 11.42 -2.61
N MET A 65 3.67 11.84 -3.83
CA MET A 65 4.16 11.18 -5.04
C MET A 65 5.69 11.17 -5.12
N LYS A 66 6.33 12.30 -4.84
CA LYS A 66 7.80 12.42 -4.78
C LYS A 66 8.39 11.49 -3.71
N ALA A 67 7.80 11.45 -2.51
CA ALA A 67 8.25 10.59 -1.42
C ALA A 67 8.14 9.10 -1.79
N VAL A 68 7.00 8.69 -2.36
CA VAL A 68 6.77 7.30 -2.82
C VAL A 68 7.73 6.93 -3.96
N LYS A 69 7.99 7.84 -4.90
CA LYS A 69 8.98 7.62 -5.97
C LYS A 69 10.38 7.45 -5.39
N LYS A 70 10.79 8.29 -4.44
CA LYS A 70 12.08 8.17 -3.73
C LYS A 70 12.17 6.84 -2.97
N ALA A 71 11.09 6.43 -2.30
CA ALA A 71 11.03 5.16 -1.59
C ALA A 71 11.23 3.96 -2.53
N ARG A 72 10.61 3.97 -3.72
CA ARG A 72 10.82 2.93 -4.75
C ARG A 72 12.27 2.86 -5.26
N LEU A 73 12.94 3.99 -5.37
CA LEU A 73 14.34 4.07 -5.82
C LEU A 73 15.31 3.59 -4.74
N ASN A 74 15.06 3.99 -3.48
CA ASN A 74 15.94 3.72 -2.36
C ASN A 74 15.74 2.32 -1.76
N TRP A 75 14.54 1.74 -1.90
CA TRP A 75 14.17 0.41 -1.39
C TRP A 75 13.42 -0.38 -2.47
N PRO A 76 14.15 -0.95 -3.45
CA PRO A 76 13.54 -1.73 -4.52
C PRO A 76 12.81 -2.96 -3.95
N GLY A 77 11.62 -3.25 -4.49
CA GLY A 77 10.81 -4.42 -4.11
C GLY A 77 9.85 -4.21 -2.93
N CYS A 78 10.00 -3.14 -2.14
CA CYS A 78 9.11 -2.86 -1.01
C CYS A 78 7.74 -2.27 -1.43
N LEU A 79 7.63 -1.74 -2.65
CA LEU A 79 6.40 -1.21 -3.21
C LEU A 79 6.18 -1.78 -4.62
N PRO A 80 4.93 -2.07 -5.01
CA PRO A 80 4.65 -2.56 -6.34
C PRO A 80 5.06 -1.52 -7.39
N PRO A 81 5.48 -1.95 -8.60
CA PRO A 81 5.78 -1.04 -9.69
C PRO A 81 4.55 -0.19 -10.06
N ILE A 82 4.79 1.06 -10.48
CA ILE A 82 3.76 1.93 -11.06
C ILE A 82 3.43 1.35 -12.44
N GLU A 83 2.35 0.58 -12.54
CA GLU A 83 2.04 -0.29 -13.70
C GLU A 83 1.92 0.45 -15.06
N PRO A 84 2.12 -0.25 -16.21
CA PRO A 84 1.05 -1.09 -16.76
C PRO A 84 1.53 -2.51 -17.08
N LEU A 85 1.00 -3.52 -16.39
CA LEU A 85 1.20 -4.91 -16.79
C LEU A 85 -0.16 -5.52 -17.11
N ARG A 86 -0.36 -5.76 -18.42
CA ARG A 86 -1.54 -6.46 -18.98
C ARG A 86 -1.81 -7.81 -18.29
N SER A 87 -0.83 -8.36 -17.58
CA SER A 87 -0.97 -9.55 -16.74
C SER A 87 0.18 -9.63 -15.72
N TYR A 88 0.08 -8.93 -14.60
CA TYR A 88 0.99 -9.22 -13.49
C TYR A 88 0.60 -10.55 -12.82
N ARG A 89 1.53 -11.51 -12.86
CA ARG A 89 1.56 -12.68 -11.97
C ARG A 89 2.58 -12.37 -10.89
N ALA A 90 2.18 -12.36 -9.62
CA ALA A 90 3.10 -12.06 -8.52
C ALA A 90 4.31 -13.02 -8.55
N PRO A 91 5.54 -12.53 -8.28
CA PRO A 91 6.73 -13.37 -8.15
C PRO A 91 6.46 -14.50 -7.16
N PRO A 92 6.83 -15.74 -7.49
CA PRO A 92 6.83 -16.81 -6.50
C PRO A 92 7.73 -16.38 -5.34
N GLY A 93 7.17 -16.33 -4.13
CA GLY A 93 7.88 -15.87 -2.92
C GLY A 93 7.24 -14.69 -2.18
N THR A 94 6.33 -13.93 -2.82
CA THR A 94 5.62 -12.80 -2.16
C THR A 94 4.50 -13.24 -1.19
N GLY A 95 4.59 -14.46 -0.65
CA GLY A 95 3.56 -15.11 0.15
C GLY A 95 3.23 -14.33 1.41
N ALA A 96 2.12 -13.59 1.39
CA ALA A 96 1.26 -13.48 2.56
C ALA A 96 0.90 -14.92 2.96
N ARG A 97 1.65 -15.44 3.95
CA ARG A 97 1.51 -16.76 4.53
C ARG A 97 0.04 -16.96 4.93
N ARG A 98 -0.67 -17.82 4.18
CA ARG A 98 -1.97 -18.34 4.59
C ARG A 98 -1.73 -19.34 5.71
N GLU A 99 -1.77 -18.90 6.96
CA GLU A 99 -1.89 -19.85 8.06
C GLU A 99 -3.35 -20.28 8.16
N ARG A 100 -3.66 -21.44 7.56
CA ARG A 100 -4.76 -22.29 8.00
C ARG A 100 -4.26 -23.73 8.07
N GLY A 101 -3.90 -24.10 9.30
CA GLY A 101 -3.97 -25.44 9.91
C GLY A 101 -3.26 -26.59 9.21
N LEU A 102 -2.17 -27.08 9.82
CA LEU A 102 -1.91 -28.51 10.06
C LEU A 102 -0.73 -28.66 11.02
N ALA A 103 -0.91 -29.54 11.99
CA ALA A 103 -0.06 -29.73 13.16
C ALA A 103 1.22 -30.55 12.89
N ALA A 104 2.23 -30.26 13.72
CA ALA A 104 3.34 -31.10 14.17
C ALA A 104 4.27 -31.76 13.14
N LYS A 105 5.55 -31.33 13.16
CA LYS A 105 6.70 -32.23 13.36
C LYS A 105 8.01 -31.46 13.61
N SER A 106 8.71 -31.93 14.65
CA SER A 106 10.16 -31.93 14.86
C SER A 106 10.84 -30.68 15.42
N ILE A 107 11.14 -30.77 16.70
CA ILE A 107 12.29 -30.19 17.38
C ILE A 107 13.55 -30.66 16.65
N ARG A 108 14.11 -29.82 15.76
CA ARG A 108 15.53 -29.74 15.34
C ARG A 108 15.62 -28.80 14.13
N ASP A 109 15.74 -27.51 14.39
CA ASP A 109 16.63 -26.64 13.60
C ASP A 109 16.88 -25.32 14.35
N ARG A 110 17.82 -25.39 15.29
CA ARG A 110 18.26 -24.28 16.16
C ARG A 110 19.57 -23.65 15.65
N ARG A 111 20.03 -23.95 14.44
CA ARG A 111 21.25 -23.35 13.90
C ARG A 111 21.03 -23.04 12.42
N GLU A 112 20.51 -21.85 12.14
CA GLU A 112 20.75 -21.06 10.92
C GLU A 112 19.69 -19.97 10.78
N ARG A 113 19.99 -18.80 11.38
CA ARG A 113 19.72 -17.47 10.81
C ARG A 113 20.33 -16.42 11.73
N SER A 114 21.65 -16.44 11.77
CA SER A 114 22.51 -15.35 12.25
C SER A 114 22.60 -14.21 11.21
N HIS A 115 21.53 -13.95 10.47
CA HIS A 115 21.42 -12.80 9.58
C HIS A 115 20.21 -11.97 10.00
N MET A 116 20.44 -11.15 11.00
CA MET A 116 19.56 -10.04 11.34
C MET A 116 19.69 -8.99 10.21
N PRO A 117 18.60 -8.47 9.62
CA PRO A 117 18.69 -7.24 8.84
C PRO A 117 19.19 -6.11 9.77
N PRO A 118 19.91 -5.10 9.24
CA PRO A 118 20.51 -4.06 10.08
C PRO A 118 19.43 -3.37 10.92
N LYS A 119 19.75 -3.13 12.19
CA LYS A 119 18.94 -2.28 13.07
C LYS A 119 18.78 -0.92 12.39
N TRP A 120 17.55 -0.41 12.36
CA TRP A 120 17.22 0.91 11.83
C TRP A 120 18.13 1.96 12.48
N PRO A 121 18.72 2.91 11.72
CA PRO A 121 19.32 4.08 12.35
C PRO A 121 18.22 4.84 13.07
N SER A 122 18.42 5.07 14.37
CA SER A 122 17.66 6.01 15.17
C SER A 122 17.88 7.39 14.59
N ALA A 123 16.98 7.86 13.73
CA ALA A 123 17.05 9.18 13.14
C ALA A 123 16.29 10.17 14.03
N LEU A 124 16.81 10.43 15.22
CA LEU A 124 16.57 11.60 16.06
C LEU A 124 17.75 11.73 17.02
N ASP A 125 18.75 12.49 16.60
CA ASP A 125 19.56 13.46 17.36
C ASP A 125 20.32 14.35 16.36
#